data_AF-A0A855SEB2-F1
#
_entry.id   AF-A0A855SEB2-F1
#
_cell.length_a   1.000
_cell.length_b   1.000
_cell.length_c   1.000
_cell.angle_alpha   90.00
_cell.angle_beta   90.00
_cell.angle_gamma   90.00
#
_symmetry.space_group_name_H-M   'P 1'
#
loop_
_entity.id
_entity.type
_entity.pdbx_description
1 polymer ?
#
loop_
_entity_poly.entity_id
_entity_poly.type
_entity_poly.pdbx_seq_one_letter_code
_entity_poly.pdbx_strand_id
1 'polypeptide(L)'
;MLNRIIAIFVSAIFISTVAQGKEVTDKTEIGSSATEWRHMYFIGISKGSPNEIDLSEGQVQGLLSMVNVGPAISNGAAIKPEYLINSKGTTPWLAMFALVHAKQPSALPIIAEGKSRIHIPTQFISGTFNSHNNWPPEMLAKYDMKLEGYNTFVIPFLIHSSANPVSNLSQSMKAPDGSLEIFNVNEFSEKSPEELLVKISDIVKFIKESRPYIAQAVQP
;
A
#
# COMPACT_ATOMS: atom_id res chain seq x y z
N MET A 1 -35.83 35.84 -34.33
CA MET A 1 -36.58 35.84 -33.05
C MET A 1 -37.04 34.39 -32.84
N LEU A 2 -36.88 33.67 -31.73
CA LEU A 2 -36.52 33.96 -30.35
C LEU A 2 -36.17 32.59 -29.69
N ASN A 3 -35.14 32.58 -28.83
CA ASN A 3 -34.85 31.71 -27.68
C ASN A 3 -34.88 30.15 -27.70
N ARG A 4 -33.73 29.63 -27.27
CA ARG A 4 -33.40 28.43 -26.47
C ARG A 4 -34.56 27.79 -25.67
N ILE A 5 -34.54 26.45 -25.56
CA ILE A 5 -34.39 25.65 -24.32
C ILE A 5 -34.24 24.17 -24.71
N ILE A 6 -33.15 23.54 -24.29
CA ILE A 6 -32.94 22.09 -24.32
C ILE A 6 -33.59 21.53 -23.05
N ALA A 7 -34.66 20.75 -23.20
CA ALA A 7 -35.29 20.04 -22.09
C ALA A 7 -34.59 18.67 -21.92
N ILE A 8 -33.93 18.49 -20.78
CA ILE A 8 -33.48 17.18 -20.30
C ILE A 8 -34.71 16.49 -19.68
N PHE A 9 -35.18 15.41 -20.31
CA PHE A 9 -36.18 14.54 -19.71
C PHE A 9 -35.50 13.63 -18.68
N VAL A 10 -35.74 13.91 -17.40
CA VAL A 10 -35.47 12.97 -16.30
C VAL A 10 -36.70 12.07 -16.19
N SER A 11 -36.57 10.83 -16.62
CA SER A 11 -37.59 9.80 -16.43
C SER A 11 -37.64 9.42 -14.94
N ALA A 12 -38.69 9.83 -14.25
CA ALA A 12 -38.99 9.35 -12.91
C ALA A 12 -39.45 7.89 -12.98
N ILE A 13 -38.83 7.01 -12.19
CA ILE A 13 -39.40 5.69 -11.88
C ILE A 13 -39.89 5.76 -10.43
N PHE A 14 -41.20 5.77 -10.26
CA PHE A 14 -41.86 5.50 -8.99
C PHE A 14 -41.72 4.01 -8.67
N ILE A 15 -41.22 3.69 -7.48
CA ILE A 15 -41.40 2.39 -6.86
C ILE A 15 -42.16 2.61 -5.56
N SER A 16 -43.40 2.16 -5.52
CA SER A 16 -44.23 2.08 -4.32
C SER A 16 -44.08 0.71 -3.68
N THR A 17 -43.66 0.67 -2.41
CA THR A 17 -43.97 -0.45 -1.52
C THR A 17 -44.08 0.05 -0.09
N VAL A 18 -45.26 -0.13 0.52
CA VAL A 18 -45.43 -0.06 1.98
C VAL A 18 -44.93 -1.40 2.54
N ALA A 19 -43.93 -1.35 3.41
CA ALA A 19 -43.56 -2.47 4.27
C ALA A 19 -43.32 -1.94 5.68
N GLN A 20 -43.99 -2.60 6.62
CA GLN A 20 -43.98 -2.34 8.05
C GLN A 20 -42.56 -2.27 8.62
N GLY A 21 -42.45 -1.50 9.71
CA GLY A 21 -41.21 -1.26 10.45
C GLY A 21 -40.35 -2.52 10.59
N LYS A 22 -39.18 -2.45 9.98
CA LYS A 22 -38.00 -3.14 10.47
C LYS A 22 -37.15 -2.06 11.11
N GLU A 23 -36.85 -2.21 12.39
CA GLU A 23 -35.68 -1.56 12.97
C GLU A 23 -34.52 -1.79 12.01
N VAL A 24 -33.98 -0.69 11.47
CA VAL A 24 -32.69 -0.71 10.83
C VAL A 24 -31.71 -0.96 11.97
N THR A 25 -31.46 -2.24 12.28
CA THR A 25 -30.18 -2.61 12.87
C THR A 25 -29.15 -2.24 11.82
N ASP A 26 -28.58 -1.04 11.94
CA ASP A 26 -27.32 -0.65 11.32
C ASP A 26 -26.26 -1.63 11.83
N LYS A 27 -26.22 -2.83 11.25
CA LYS A 27 -25.05 -3.67 11.31
C LYS A 27 -24.07 -3.01 10.36
N THR A 28 -23.25 -2.10 10.88
CA THR A 28 -22.05 -1.65 10.17
C THR A 28 -21.28 -2.91 9.77
N GLU A 29 -21.23 -3.21 8.47
CA GLU A 29 -20.53 -4.38 7.98
C GLU A 29 -19.04 -4.21 8.30
N ILE A 30 -18.47 -5.19 9.01
CA ILE A 30 -17.07 -5.17 9.43
C ILE A 30 -16.15 -5.02 8.22
N GLY A 31 -15.15 -4.14 8.32
CA GLY A 31 -14.15 -3.93 7.27
C GLY A 31 -14.64 -3.08 6.10
N SER A 32 -15.87 -2.56 6.15
CA SER A 32 -16.44 -1.68 5.10
C SER A 32 -15.92 -0.24 5.18
N SER A 33 -15.27 0.17 6.28
CA SER A 33 -14.60 1.48 6.38
C SER A 33 -13.10 1.36 6.16
N ALA A 34 -12.52 2.25 5.37
CA ALA A 34 -11.06 2.34 5.16
C ALA A 34 -10.29 2.52 6.49
N THR A 35 -10.89 3.22 7.47
CA THR A 35 -10.27 3.50 8.77
C THR A 35 -10.17 2.27 9.69
N GLU A 36 -10.84 1.16 9.34
CA GLU A 36 -10.74 -0.10 10.07
C GLU A 36 -9.51 -0.92 9.67
N TRP A 37 -8.75 -0.45 8.67
CA TRP A 37 -7.59 -1.15 8.13
C TRP A 37 -6.30 -0.48 8.56
N ARG A 38 -5.33 -1.29 8.95
CA ARG A 38 -3.96 -0.86 9.26
C ARG A 38 -3.14 -0.84 7.99
N HIS A 39 -2.46 0.28 7.77
CA HIS A 39 -1.64 0.52 6.60
C HIS A 39 -0.23 -0.01 6.85
N MET A 40 0.09 -1.18 6.31
CA MET A 40 1.38 -1.84 6.57
C MET A 40 2.29 -1.80 5.35
N TYR A 41 3.61 -1.82 5.55
CA TYR A 41 4.56 -1.90 4.45
C TYR A 41 5.84 -2.63 4.80
N PHE A 42 6.41 -3.28 3.80
CA PHE A 42 7.80 -3.72 3.82
C PHE A 42 8.72 -2.60 3.33
N ILE A 43 9.93 -2.52 3.87
CA ILE A 43 11.02 -1.65 3.39
C ILE A 43 12.07 -2.53 2.71
N GLY A 44 12.52 -2.15 1.51
CA GLY A 44 13.56 -2.86 0.79
C GLY A 44 14.49 -1.97 -0.03
N ILE A 45 15.52 -2.59 -0.58
CA ILE A 45 16.44 -2.01 -1.57
C ILE A 45 16.53 -2.90 -2.80
N SER A 46 16.74 -2.31 -3.96
CA SER A 46 16.95 -3.04 -5.23
C SER A 46 18.04 -2.43 -6.08
N LYS A 47 18.79 -3.25 -6.81
CA LYS A 47 19.73 -2.77 -7.84
C LYS A 47 18.98 -2.22 -9.05
N GLY A 48 17.90 -2.89 -9.45
CA GLY A 48 17.01 -2.47 -10.53
C GLY A 48 16.03 -1.37 -10.13
N SER A 49 15.27 -0.87 -11.12
CA SER A 49 14.24 0.13 -10.89
C SER A 49 13.09 -0.44 -10.07
N PRO A 50 12.60 0.23 -9.01
CA PRO A 50 11.42 -0.22 -8.27
C PRO A 50 10.18 -0.43 -9.14
N ASN A 51 10.04 0.32 -10.22
CA ASN A 51 8.91 0.19 -11.14
C ASN A 51 8.89 -1.14 -11.92
N GLU A 52 10.01 -1.87 -11.93
CA GLU A 52 10.15 -3.17 -12.59
C GLU A 52 9.93 -4.34 -11.61
N ILE A 53 9.80 -4.05 -10.32
CA ILE A 53 9.53 -5.07 -9.31
C ILE A 53 8.04 -5.38 -9.29
N ASP A 54 7.71 -6.59 -9.71
CA ASP A 54 6.37 -7.17 -9.66
C ASP A 54 6.45 -8.53 -8.95
N LEU A 55 6.20 -8.53 -7.64
CA LEU A 55 6.18 -9.77 -6.87
C LEU A 55 4.85 -10.51 -7.11
N SER A 56 4.95 -11.76 -7.53
CA SER A 56 3.79 -12.64 -7.66
C SER A 56 3.05 -12.84 -6.33
N GLU A 57 1.78 -13.22 -6.39
CA GLU A 57 0.98 -13.55 -5.20
C GLU A 57 1.69 -14.52 -4.26
N GLY A 58 2.33 -15.56 -4.79
CA GLY A 58 3.07 -16.54 -3.99
C GLY A 58 4.27 -15.93 -3.26
N GLN A 59 5.00 -15.00 -3.89
CA GLN A 59 6.12 -14.31 -3.26
C GLN A 59 5.64 -13.36 -2.15
N VAL A 60 4.56 -12.62 -2.39
CA VAL A 60 3.95 -11.73 -1.39
C VAL A 60 3.38 -12.54 -0.23
N GLN A 61 2.72 -13.67 -0.50
CA GLN A 61 2.25 -14.57 0.55
C GLN A 61 3.43 -15.09 1.40
N GLY A 62 4.55 -15.44 0.77
CA GLY A 62 5.77 -15.84 1.48
C GLY A 62 6.26 -14.74 2.43
N LEU A 63 6.32 -13.50 1.95
CA LEU A 63 6.68 -12.32 2.76
C LEU A 63 5.75 -12.13 3.96
N LEU A 64 4.44 -12.15 3.73
CA LEU A 64 3.43 -11.97 4.77
C LEU A 64 3.48 -13.08 5.82
N SER A 65 3.72 -14.34 5.40
CA SER A 65 3.83 -15.47 6.31
C SER A 65 5.02 -15.34 7.26
N MET A 66 6.13 -14.74 6.82
CA MET A 66 7.32 -14.51 7.66
C MET A 66 7.09 -13.48 8.78
N VAL A 67 6.08 -12.64 8.64
CA VAL A 67 5.67 -11.64 9.65
C VAL A 67 4.35 -12.01 10.33
N ASN A 68 3.97 -13.29 10.23
CA ASN A 68 2.74 -13.87 10.80
C ASN A 68 1.44 -13.18 10.34
N VAL A 69 1.39 -12.75 9.08
CA VAL A 69 0.19 -12.18 8.45
C VAL A 69 -0.46 -13.21 7.54
N GLY A 70 -1.71 -13.57 7.83
CA GLY A 70 -2.50 -14.49 7.00
C GLY A 70 -3.52 -13.74 6.12
N PRO A 71 -4.61 -13.21 6.70
CA PRO A 71 -5.62 -12.41 5.99
C PRO A 71 -5.11 -10.99 5.69
N ALA A 72 -5.13 -10.59 4.42
CA ALA A 72 -4.66 -9.27 3.99
C ALA A 72 -5.22 -8.87 2.61
N ILE A 73 -5.20 -7.56 2.33
CA ILE A 73 -5.24 -7.01 0.98
C ILE A 73 -3.79 -6.67 0.62
N SER A 74 -3.24 -7.33 -0.38
CA SER A 74 -1.82 -7.22 -0.73
C SER A 74 -1.62 -6.85 -2.20
N ASN A 75 -0.42 -6.42 -2.56
CA ASN A 75 0.00 -6.23 -3.94
C ASN A 75 1.51 -6.50 -4.07
N GLY A 76 2.00 -6.69 -5.29
CA GLY A 76 3.42 -6.98 -5.57
C GLY A 76 4.27 -5.78 -5.95
N ALA A 77 3.69 -4.57 -6.02
CA ALA A 77 4.36 -3.39 -6.53
C ALA A 77 5.34 -2.81 -5.51
N ALA A 78 6.57 -2.55 -5.95
CA ALA A 78 7.50 -1.70 -5.22
C ALA A 78 7.28 -0.24 -5.58
N ILE A 79 7.21 0.62 -4.56
CA ILE A 79 6.94 2.05 -4.71
C ILE A 79 8.11 2.82 -4.12
N LYS A 80 8.64 3.79 -4.89
CA LYS A 80 9.64 4.72 -4.34
C LYS A 80 9.01 5.55 -3.23
N PRO A 81 9.70 5.76 -2.09
CA PRO A 81 9.13 6.50 -0.95
C PRO A 81 8.69 7.92 -1.31
N GLU A 82 9.41 8.56 -2.23
CA GLU A 82 9.12 9.89 -2.78
C GLU A 82 7.77 9.95 -3.51
N TYR A 83 7.24 8.83 -3.98
CA TYR A 83 5.99 8.75 -4.73
C TYR A 83 4.85 8.14 -3.92
N LEU A 84 5.02 7.93 -2.62
CA LEU A 84 4.02 7.32 -1.74
C LEU A 84 2.72 8.14 -1.65
N ILE A 85 2.79 9.44 -1.87
CA ILE A 85 1.61 10.30 -1.97
C ILE A 85 1.53 10.75 -3.43
N ASN A 86 0.53 10.24 -4.16
CA ASN A 86 0.38 10.57 -5.58
C ASN A 86 -0.19 11.99 -5.75
N SER A 87 -0.30 12.46 -7.00
CA SER A 87 -0.81 13.79 -7.38
C SER A 87 -2.20 14.16 -6.85
N LYS A 88 -3.00 13.18 -6.42
CA LYS A 88 -4.33 13.37 -5.84
C LYS A 88 -4.34 13.33 -4.30
N GLY A 89 -3.17 13.31 -3.66
CA GLY A 89 -3.05 13.15 -2.21
C GLY A 89 -3.45 11.76 -1.73
N THR A 90 -3.51 10.76 -2.62
CA THR A 90 -3.90 9.39 -2.28
C THR A 90 -2.65 8.55 -2.00
N THR A 91 -2.75 7.64 -1.05
CA THR A 91 -1.70 6.66 -0.73
C THR A 91 -1.98 5.30 -1.37
N PRO A 92 -0.99 4.40 -1.51
CA PRO A 92 -1.17 3.07 -2.08
C PRO A 92 -2.22 2.25 -1.33
N TRP A 93 -2.24 2.36 0.00
CA TRP A 93 -3.20 1.69 0.87
C TRP A 93 -4.64 2.10 0.55
N LEU A 94 -4.91 3.40 0.46
CA LEU A 94 -6.23 3.91 0.12
C LEU A 94 -6.63 3.51 -1.31
N ALA A 95 -5.69 3.51 -2.25
CA ALA A 95 -5.94 3.03 -3.61
C ALA A 95 -6.30 1.54 -3.64
N MET A 96 -5.60 0.71 -2.86
CA MET A 96 -5.88 -0.72 -2.72
C MET A 96 -7.26 -0.96 -2.11
N PHE A 97 -7.58 -0.30 -1.00
CA PHE A 97 -8.90 -0.40 -0.37
C PHE A 97 -10.02 0.03 -1.34
N ALA A 98 -9.87 1.19 -1.98
CA ALA A 98 -10.87 1.71 -2.91
C ALA A 98 -11.10 0.77 -4.11
N LEU A 99 -10.04 0.11 -4.60
CA LEU A 99 -10.16 -0.85 -5.68
C LEU A 99 -11.00 -2.08 -5.26
N VAL A 100 -10.70 -2.65 -4.08
CA VAL A 100 -11.47 -3.79 -3.55
C VAL A 100 -12.91 -3.37 -3.29
N HIS A 101 -13.13 -2.23 -2.63
CA HIS A 101 -14.47 -1.70 -2.36
C HIS A 101 -15.28 -1.48 -3.67
N ALA A 102 -14.66 -0.97 -4.73
CA ALA A 102 -15.34 -0.70 -5.99
C ALA A 102 -15.59 -1.95 -6.85
N LYS A 103 -14.71 -2.96 -6.77
CA LYS A 103 -14.74 -4.13 -7.67
C LYS A 103 -15.29 -5.40 -7.00
N GLN A 104 -15.05 -5.56 -5.71
CA GLN A 104 -15.40 -6.74 -4.95
C GLN A 104 -15.68 -6.38 -3.46
N PRO A 105 -16.67 -5.51 -3.19
CA PRO A 105 -16.94 -5.03 -1.83
C PRO A 105 -17.23 -6.17 -0.85
N SER A 106 -17.89 -7.24 -1.29
CA SER A 106 -18.19 -8.42 -0.47
C SER A 106 -16.96 -9.18 0.02
N ALA A 107 -15.76 -8.93 -0.54
CA ALA A 107 -14.52 -9.53 -0.04
C ALA A 107 -14.05 -8.86 1.26
N LEU A 108 -14.34 -7.58 1.48
CA LEU A 108 -13.88 -6.82 2.64
C LEU A 108 -14.27 -7.48 3.98
N PRO A 109 -15.56 -7.80 4.25
CA PRO A 109 -15.93 -8.45 5.50
C PRO A 109 -15.32 -9.84 5.65
N ILE A 110 -15.16 -10.61 4.56
CA ILE A 110 -14.56 -11.95 4.60
C ILE A 110 -13.07 -11.88 4.99
N ILE A 111 -12.34 -10.90 4.46
CA ILE A 111 -10.94 -10.66 4.80
C ILE A 111 -10.84 -10.14 6.25
N ALA A 112 -11.72 -9.23 6.65
CA ALA A 112 -11.74 -8.66 8.01
C ALA A 112 -12.04 -9.71 9.09
N GLU A 113 -12.91 -10.68 8.79
CA GLU A 113 -13.18 -11.87 9.63
C GLU A 113 -12.02 -12.89 9.63
N GLY A 114 -10.97 -12.64 8.86
CA GLY A 114 -9.78 -13.45 8.79
C GLY A 114 -9.93 -14.74 7.97
N LYS A 115 -10.93 -14.81 7.09
CA LYS A 115 -11.26 -16.03 6.33
C LYS A 115 -10.60 -16.08 4.96
N SER A 116 -10.20 -14.93 4.42
CA SER A 116 -9.61 -14.85 3.08
C SER A 116 -8.55 -13.76 2.99
N ARG A 117 -7.93 -13.68 1.81
CA ARG A 117 -7.01 -12.62 1.41
C ARG A 117 -7.28 -12.28 -0.04
N ILE A 118 -6.80 -11.13 -0.48
CA ILE A 118 -6.83 -10.72 -1.87
C ILE A 118 -5.47 -10.18 -2.29
N HIS A 119 -5.04 -10.56 -3.48
CA HIS A 119 -3.85 -10.01 -4.12
C HIS A 119 -4.28 -9.14 -5.30
N ILE A 120 -3.98 -7.85 -5.20
CA ILE A 120 -4.25 -6.87 -6.26
C ILE A 120 -3.11 -6.96 -7.27
N PRO A 121 -3.41 -7.17 -8.56
CA PRO A 121 -2.39 -7.16 -9.60
C PRO A 121 -1.62 -5.84 -9.63
N THR A 122 -0.29 -5.94 -9.69
CA THR A 122 0.66 -4.81 -9.59
C THR A 122 0.36 -3.66 -10.54
N GLN A 123 -0.11 -3.95 -11.76
CA GLN A 123 -0.43 -2.93 -12.76
C GLN A 123 -1.49 -1.90 -12.32
N PHE A 124 -2.36 -2.23 -11.37
CA PHE A 124 -3.35 -1.29 -10.84
C PHE A 124 -2.72 -0.26 -9.89
N ILE A 125 -1.59 -0.59 -9.28
CA ILE A 125 -0.91 0.26 -8.30
C ILE A 125 0.30 0.95 -8.95
N SER A 126 1.19 0.22 -9.62
CA SER A 126 2.46 0.75 -10.15
C SER A 126 2.28 1.92 -11.12
N GLY A 127 1.23 1.92 -11.93
CA GLY A 127 0.91 3.01 -12.85
C GLY A 127 0.58 4.35 -12.16
N THR A 128 0.17 4.30 -10.89
CA THR A 128 -0.35 5.45 -10.13
C THR A 128 0.71 6.12 -9.26
N PHE A 129 1.77 5.39 -8.88
CA PHE A 129 2.76 5.80 -7.87
C PHE A 129 4.20 5.77 -8.42
N ASN A 130 4.44 6.35 -9.60
CA ASN A 130 5.71 6.20 -10.34
C ASN A 130 6.40 7.51 -10.76
N SER A 131 5.74 8.67 -10.66
CA SER A 131 6.22 9.89 -11.33
C SER A 131 5.86 11.20 -10.62
N HIS A 132 5.05 11.18 -9.57
CA HIS A 132 4.64 12.39 -8.87
C HIS A 132 4.93 12.31 -7.38
N ASN A 133 5.42 13.42 -6.83
CA ASN A 133 5.84 13.56 -5.45
C ASN A 133 5.05 14.69 -4.81
N ASN A 134 4.17 14.34 -3.87
CA ASN A 134 3.39 15.30 -3.08
C ASN A 134 3.93 15.49 -1.65
N TRP A 135 5.11 14.99 -1.35
CA TRP A 135 5.80 15.39 -0.12
C TRP A 135 6.21 16.86 -0.21
N PRO A 136 6.13 17.62 0.89
CA PRO A 136 6.79 18.90 0.96
C PRO A 136 8.29 18.74 0.66
N PRO A 137 8.89 19.50 -0.29
CA PRO A 137 10.29 19.32 -0.67
C PRO A 137 11.27 19.40 0.50
N GLU A 138 10.99 20.28 1.47
CA GLU A 138 11.74 20.44 2.70
C GLU A 138 11.66 19.21 3.63
N MET A 139 10.62 18.39 3.51
CA MET A 139 10.49 17.16 4.28
C MET A 139 11.42 16.08 3.73
N LEU A 140 11.47 15.91 2.40
CA LEU A 140 12.37 14.95 1.76
C LEU A 140 13.84 15.33 1.94
N ALA A 141 14.16 16.61 1.88
CA ALA A 141 15.53 17.10 2.05
C ALA A 141 16.12 16.82 3.45
N LYS A 142 15.29 16.57 4.47
CA LYS A 142 15.74 16.23 5.83
C LYS A 142 16.32 14.83 5.97
N TYR A 143 15.94 13.91 5.07
CA TYR A 143 16.23 12.49 5.22
C TYR A 143 17.10 11.99 4.07
N ASP A 144 18.30 11.51 4.38
CA ASP A 144 19.15 10.86 3.38
C ASP A 144 18.62 9.45 3.12
N MET A 145 17.95 9.29 1.98
CA MET A 145 17.41 8.01 1.50
C MET A 145 18.24 7.43 0.34
N LYS A 146 19.36 8.06 -0.01
CA LYS A 146 20.20 7.64 -1.13
C LYS A 146 21.19 6.57 -0.69
N LEU A 147 21.19 5.46 -1.41
CA LEU A 147 22.16 4.37 -1.25
C LEU A 147 22.83 4.14 -2.60
N GLU A 148 24.14 4.31 -2.68
CA GLU A 148 24.86 4.13 -3.94
C GLU A 148 24.69 2.70 -4.48
N GLY A 149 24.37 2.58 -5.78
CA GLY A 149 24.12 1.29 -6.43
C GLY A 149 22.74 0.66 -6.17
N TYR A 150 21.89 1.29 -5.34
CA TYR A 150 20.59 0.74 -4.95
C TYR A 150 19.47 1.80 -4.94
N ASN A 151 18.24 1.37 -5.21
CA ASN A 151 17.01 2.14 -5.03
C ASN A 151 16.30 1.65 -3.77
N THR A 152 15.89 2.58 -2.90
CA THR A 152 14.98 2.27 -1.79
C THR A 152 13.54 2.15 -2.29
N PHE A 153 12.77 1.25 -1.70
CA PHE A 153 11.36 1.07 -2.04
C PHE A 153 10.55 0.57 -0.84
N VAL A 154 9.23 0.67 -0.97
CA VAL A 154 8.26 0.04 -0.07
C VAL A 154 7.28 -0.86 -0.83
N ILE A 155 6.78 -1.90 -0.17
CA ILE A 155 5.70 -2.75 -0.69
C ILE A 155 4.52 -2.66 0.29
N PRO A 156 3.40 -2.01 -0.09
CA PRO A 156 2.28 -1.79 0.81
C PRO A 156 1.31 -2.98 0.88
N PHE A 157 0.67 -3.15 2.02
CA PHE A 157 -0.45 -4.07 2.22
C PHE A 157 -1.37 -3.57 3.34
N LEU A 158 -2.60 -4.09 3.38
CA LEU A 158 -3.58 -3.81 4.42
C LEU A 158 -3.88 -5.06 5.22
N ILE A 159 -4.03 -4.88 6.52
CA ILE A 159 -4.63 -5.87 7.42
C ILE A 159 -5.76 -5.20 8.20
N HIS A 160 -6.78 -5.95 8.58
CA HIS A 160 -7.84 -5.40 9.41
C HIS A 160 -7.30 -5.07 10.81
N SER A 161 -7.86 -4.05 11.48
CA SER A 161 -7.44 -3.60 12.80
C SER A 161 -7.57 -4.67 13.89
N SER A 162 -8.48 -5.63 13.72
CA SER A 162 -8.62 -6.79 14.61
C SER A 162 -7.62 -7.93 14.34
N ALA A 163 -6.78 -7.81 13.30
CA ALA A 163 -5.78 -8.82 13.00
C ALA A 163 -4.72 -8.89 14.11
N ASN A 164 -4.11 -10.07 14.26
CA ASN A 164 -3.02 -10.29 15.21
C ASN A 164 -1.87 -9.30 14.99
N PRO A 165 -1.09 -8.98 16.05
CA PRO A 165 0.12 -8.19 15.91
C PRO A 165 1.07 -8.77 14.86
N VAL A 166 1.59 -7.90 14.00
CA VAL A 166 2.57 -8.26 12.98
C VAL A 166 3.93 -8.47 13.64
N SER A 167 4.57 -9.60 13.35
CA SER A 167 5.89 -9.90 13.87
C SER A 167 6.96 -9.16 13.07
N ASN A 168 8.09 -8.82 13.70
CA ASN A 168 9.24 -8.31 12.98
C ASN A 168 9.86 -9.40 12.11
N LEU A 169 10.52 -9.00 11.03
CA LEU A 169 11.41 -9.92 10.30
C LEU A 169 12.60 -10.26 11.20
N SER A 170 12.79 -11.55 11.49
CA SER A 170 13.95 -12.04 12.26
C SER A 170 15.27 -11.89 11.49
N GLN A 171 15.19 -11.81 10.16
CA GLN A 171 16.30 -11.57 9.24
C GLN A 171 15.80 -10.89 7.97
N SER A 172 16.68 -10.15 7.31
CA SER A 172 16.43 -9.58 5.99
C SER A 172 16.25 -10.69 4.95
N MET A 173 15.31 -10.51 4.02
CA MET A 173 15.06 -11.43 2.91
C MET A 173 15.76 -10.96 1.65
N LYS A 174 16.49 -11.85 0.98
CA LYS A 174 17.24 -11.53 -0.23
C LYS A 174 16.77 -12.36 -1.40
N ALA A 175 16.66 -11.74 -2.57
CA ALA A 175 16.54 -12.47 -3.81
C ALA A 175 17.81 -13.33 -4.02
N PRO A 176 17.70 -14.55 -4.61
CA PRO A 176 18.86 -15.43 -4.82
C PRO A 176 20.00 -14.80 -5.62
N ASP A 177 19.67 -13.90 -6.54
CA ASP A 177 20.61 -13.15 -7.38
C ASP A 177 21.16 -11.88 -6.70
N GLY A 178 20.73 -11.58 -5.47
CA GLY A 178 21.11 -10.38 -4.74
C GLY A 178 20.60 -9.08 -5.37
N SER A 179 19.62 -9.14 -6.26
CA SER A 179 19.03 -7.97 -6.92
C SER A 179 18.15 -7.14 -5.98
N LEU A 180 17.59 -7.77 -4.95
CA LEU A 180 16.62 -7.20 -4.03
C LEU A 180 16.84 -7.72 -2.60
N GLU A 181 16.65 -6.85 -1.61
CA GLU A 181 16.63 -7.19 -0.19
C GLU A 181 15.50 -6.45 0.55
N ILE A 182 14.76 -7.15 1.41
CA ILE A 182 13.70 -6.60 2.28
C ILE A 182 14.14 -6.72 3.73
N PHE A 183 14.08 -5.62 4.49
CA PHE A 183 14.69 -5.51 5.81
C PHE A 183 13.69 -5.58 6.95
N ASN A 184 12.55 -4.92 6.80
CA ASN A 184 11.63 -4.74 7.91
C ASN A 184 10.18 -4.58 7.43
N VAL A 185 9.24 -4.75 8.35
CA VAL A 185 7.81 -4.45 8.21
C VAL A 185 7.44 -3.34 9.20
N ASN A 186 6.65 -2.37 8.76
CA ASN A 186 6.25 -1.23 9.59
C ASN A 186 4.79 -0.85 9.31
N GLU A 187 4.20 -0.09 10.22
CA GLU A 187 2.87 0.51 10.06
C GLU A 187 3.02 1.99 9.68
N PHE A 188 2.24 2.43 8.70
CA PHE A 188 2.18 3.80 8.25
C PHE A 188 1.16 4.58 9.09
N SER A 189 1.60 5.68 9.68
CA SER A 189 0.77 6.57 10.48
C SER A 189 0.31 7.77 9.65
N GLU A 190 -0.99 7.90 9.42
CA GLU A 190 -1.56 9.11 8.79
C GLU A 190 -1.37 10.37 9.65
N LYS A 191 -1.21 10.19 10.97
CA LYS A 191 -0.96 11.29 11.91
C LYS A 191 0.49 11.77 11.86
N SER A 192 1.41 10.89 11.45
CA SER A 192 2.86 11.14 11.40
C SER A 192 3.46 10.53 10.12
N PRO A 193 3.05 10.96 8.91
CA PRO A 193 3.43 10.29 7.66
C PRO A 193 4.95 10.34 7.42
N GLU A 194 5.64 11.34 7.97
CA GLU A 194 7.10 11.48 7.89
C GLU A 194 7.86 10.34 8.57
N GLU A 195 7.25 9.60 9.49
CA GLU A 195 7.88 8.45 10.16
C GLU A 195 8.35 7.41 9.14
N LEU A 196 7.65 7.27 8.00
CA LEU A 196 8.09 6.38 6.93
C LEU A 196 9.45 6.80 6.35
N LEU A 197 9.67 8.10 6.15
CA LEU A 197 10.94 8.62 5.64
C LEU A 197 12.07 8.43 6.66
N VAL A 198 11.77 8.63 7.95
CA VAL A 198 12.71 8.34 9.05
C VAL A 198 13.15 6.88 9.01
N LYS A 199 12.19 5.93 8.96
CA LYS A 199 12.49 4.49 8.96
C LYS A 199 13.35 4.08 7.76
N ILE A 200 13.14 4.70 6.60
CA ILE A 200 13.93 4.42 5.40
C ILE A 200 15.34 4.99 5.54
N SER A 201 15.47 6.21 6.05
CA SER A 201 16.78 6.82 6.31
C SER A 201 17.58 6.01 7.35
N ASP A 202 16.93 5.50 8.41
CA ASP A 202 17.55 4.62 9.40
C ASP A 202 18.10 3.34 8.76
N ILE A 203 17.35 2.71 7.84
CA ILE A 203 17.83 1.53 7.10
C ILE A 203 19.01 1.87 6.20
N VAL A 204 18.95 3.00 5.48
CA VAL A 204 20.07 3.46 4.64
C VAL A 204 21.32 3.72 5.47
N LYS A 205 21.18 4.39 6.60
CA LYS A 205 22.27 4.64 7.56
C LYS A 205 22.86 3.33 8.08
N PHE A 206 22.00 2.40 8.53
CA PHE A 206 22.43 1.09 8.97
C PHE A 206 23.24 0.35 7.90
N ILE A 207 22.80 0.35 6.64
CA ILE A 207 23.51 -0.31 5.54
C ILE A 207 24.88 0.35 5.31
N LYS A 208 24.94 1.69 5.27
CA LYS A 208 26.20 2.44 5.08
C LYS A 208 27.21 2.14 6.20
N GLU A 209 26.75 2.07 7.45
CA GLU A 209 27.61 1.86 8.62
C GLU A 209 28.01 0.39 8.81
N SER A 210 27.08 -0.54 8.61
CA SER A 210 27.26 -1.95 8.98
C SER A 210 27.61 -2.86 7.80
N ARG A 211 27.38 -2.42 6.56
CA ARG A 211 27.59 -3.22 5.34
C ARG A 211 28.25 -2.39 4.23
N PRO A 212 29.45 -1.83 4.46
CA PRO A 212 30.11 -0.94 3.50
C PRO A 212 30.38 -1.59 2.12
N TYR A 213 30.51 -2.92 2.05
CA TYR A 213 30.65 -3.65 0.79
C TYR A 213 29.41 -3.59 -0.12
N ILE A 214 28.23 -3.28 0.43
CA ILE A 214 27.01 -3.02 -0.35
C ILE A 214 27.07 -1.61 -0.96
N ALA A 215 27.62 -0.64 -0.21
CA ALA A 215 27.80 0.73 -0.69
C ALA A 215 28.98 0.90 -1.67
N GLN A 216 29.94 -0.03 -1.67
CA GLN A 216 31.15 0.01 -2.50
C GLN A 216 31.11 -0.89 -3.75
N ALA A 217 29.96 -1.51 -4.06
CA ALA A 217 29.82 -2.44 -5.19
C ALA A 217 29.83 -1.78 -6.58
N VAL A 218 30.40 -0.57 -6.71
CA VAL A 218 30.65 0.11 -7.98
C VAL A 218 32.13 0.49 -8.06
N GLN A 219 33.00 -0.49 -8.28
CA GLN A 219 34.19 -0.26 -9.10
C GLN A 219 34.33 -1.43 -10.09
N PRO A 220 34.20 -1.19 -11.41
CA PRO A 220 34.76 -2.09 -12.41
C PRO A 220 36.30 -2.09 -12.37
#